data_AF-A0A382SI81-F1
#
_entry.id   AF-A0A382SI81-F1
#
_cell.length_a   1.000
_cell.length_b   1.000
_cell.length_c   1.000
_cell.angle_alpha   90.00
_cell.angle_beta   90.00
_cell.angle_gamma   90.00
#
_symmetry.space_group_name_H-M   'P 1'
#
loop_
_entity.id
_entity.type
_entity.pdbx_description
1 polymer ?
#
loop_
_entity_poly.entity_id
_entity_poly.type
_entity_poly.pdbx_seq_one_letter_code
_entity_poly.pdbx_strand_id
1 'polypeptide(L)'
;MLRVHKFFILSSLISLLVACHDLSQSSRSETMPVPSAAELFGNPDYPGFSYGGYRGKSRETVPTKMELADDMKILSAMGVKIIRTYNTSAYPQAARLLAAIRDLKRQDPDFEMYVMLGA
;
A
#
# COMPACT_ATOMS: atom_id res chain seq x y z
N MET A 1 40.37 26.21 33.24
CA MET A 1 40.04 25.03 32.41
C MET A 1 38.60 24.56 32.54
N LEU A 2 38.03 24.46 33.76
CA LEU A 2 36.64 23.98 33.97
C LEU A 2 35.53 24.81 33.29
N ARG A 3 35.73 26.14 33.20
CA ARG A 3 34.75 27.07 32.61
C ARG A 3 34.62 26.93 31.09
N VAL A 4 35.70 26.55 30.43
CA VAL A 4 35.76 26.32 28.97
C VAL A 4 35.13 24.96 28.63
N HIS A 5 35.38 23.93 29.45
CA HIS A 5 34.73 22.61 29.28
C HIS A 5 33.20 22.68 29.45
N LYS A 6 32.70 23.48 30.40
CA LYS A 6 31.25 23.72 30.55
C LYS A 6 30.65 24.40 29.31
N PHE A 7 31.42 25.28 28.65
CA PHE A 7 30.99 25.95 27.43
C PHE A 7 30.93 24.96 26.24
N PHE A 8 31.91 24.08 26.11
CA PHE A 8 31.92 23.01 25.10
C PHE A 8 30.81 21.97 25.32
N ILE A 9 30.54 21.57 26.57
CA ILE A 9 29.44 20.65 26.90
C ILE A 9 28.08 21.29 26.59
N LEU A 10 27.89 22.57 26.92
CA LEU A 10 26.65 23.29 26.65
C LEU A 10 26.41 23.49 25.15
N SER A 11 27.48 23.77 24.38
CA SER A 11 27.42 23.89 22.91
C SER A 11 27.07 22.56 22.23
N SER A 12 27.63 21.44 22.69
CA SER A 12 27.30 20.11 22.19
C SER A 12 25.82 19.74 22.45
N LEU A 13 25.28 20.09 23.62
CA LEU A 13 23.88 19.81 23.97
C LEU A 13 22.87 20.60 23.13
N ILE A 14 23.19 21.85 22.77
CA ILE A 14 22.36 22.70 21.90
C ILE A 14 22.37 22.16 20.45
N SER A 15 23.48 21.58 20.01
CA SER A 15 23.62 20.99 18.67
C SER A 15 22.68 19.78 18.46
N LEU A 16 22.42 18.99 19.51
CA LEU A 16 21.48 17.86 19.45
C LEU A 16 20.01 18.30 19.32
N LEU A 17 19.65 19.52 19.75
CA LEU A 17 18.27 20.02 19.67
C LEU A 17 17.92 20.57 18.28
N VAL A 18 18.92 21.02 17.50
CA VAL A 18 18.72 21.55 16.15
C VAL A 18 18.67 20.44 15.09
N ALA A 19 19.20 19.25 15.37
CA ALA A 19 19.15 18.09 14.47
C ALA A 19 17.73 17.50 14.27
N CYS A 20 16.73 17.93 15.05
CA CYS A 20 15.34 17.48 14.92
C CYS A 20 14.41 18.49 14.22
N HIS A 21 14.92 19.55 13.58
CA HIS A 21 14.06 20.58 12.98
C HIS A 21 13.72 20.34 11.48
N ASP A 22 14.05 19.17 10.90
CA ASP A 22 13.75 18.83 9.50
C ASP A 22 12.85 17.58 9.33
N LEU A 23 11.94 17.32 10.28
CA LEU A 23 10.89 16.29 10.14
C LEU A 23 9.50 16.85 9.82
N SER A 24 9.42 18.11 9.39
CA SER A 24 8.19 18.72 8.87
C SER A 24 8.29 19.06 7.39
N GLN A 25 8.98 18.24 6.61
CA GLN A 25 8.53 18.06 5.22
C GLN A 25 7.25 17.25 5.27
N SER A 26 6.14 17.98 5.38
CA SER A 26 4.87 17.58 4.80
C SER A 26 5.18 17.04 3.41
N SER A 27 5.24 15.71 3.29
CA SER A 27 5.35 15.04 2.01
C SER A 27 4.10 15.42 1.26
N ARG A 28 4.21 16.48 0.47
CA ARG A 28 3.35 16.70 -0.67
C ARG A 28 3.39 15.37 -1.39
N SER A 29 2.29 14.62 -1.31
CA SER A 29 2.08 13.45 -2.14
C SER A 29 2.16 13.97 -3.57
N GLU A 30 3.38 13.97 -4.12
CA GLU A 30 3.61 13.87 -5.55
C GLU A 30 2.76 12.66 -5.92
N THR A 31 1.55 12.93 -6.38
CA THR A 31 0.62 11.88 -6.78
C THR A 31 1.28 11.30 -8.00
N MET A 32 2.05 10.22 -7.83
CA MET A 32 2.68 9.55 -8.95
C MET A 32 1.57 9.31 -9.99
N PRO A 33 1.81 9.66 -11.27
CA PRO A 33 0.81 9.48 -12.30
C PRO A 33 0.31 8.04 -12.24
N VAL A 34 -1.01 7.86 -12.11
CA VAL A 34 -1.60 6.52 -12.15
C VAL A 34 -1.38 5.98 -13.56
N PRO A 35 -0.65 4.86 -13.75
CA PRO A 35 -0.41 4.30 -15.07
C PRO A 35 -1.74 3.99 -15.77
N SER A 36 -1.79 4.27 -17.06
CA SER A 36 -2.88 3.83 -17.91
C SER A 36 -2.87 2.31 -18.06
N ALA A 37 -4.02 1.73 -18.44
CA ALA A 37 -4.09 0.29 -18.71
C ALA A 37 -3.08 -0.16 -19.79
N ALA A 38 -2.80 0.68 -20.79
CA ALA A 38 -1.82 0.38 -21.84
C ALA A 38 -0.38 0.31 -21.32
N GLU A 39 -0.04 1.05 -20.27
CA GLU A 39 1.28 1.01 -19.62
C GLU A 39 1.43 -0.17 -18.67
N LEU A 40 0.32 -0.70 -18.16
CA LEU A 40 0.29 -1.86 -17.26
C LEU A 40 0.36 -3.20 -18.02
N PHE A 41 -0.42 -3.36 -19.09
CA PHE A 41 -0.53 -4.66 -19.76
C PHE A 41 0.67 -4.96 -20.67
N GLY A 42 1.29 -6.12 -20.44
CA GLY A 42 2.49 -6.54 -21.17
C GLY A 42 3.79 -6.03 -20.54
N ASN A 43 3.71 -5.24 -19.47
CA ASN A 43 4.86 -4.74 -18.75
C ASN A 43 5.30 -5.73 -17.65
N PRO A 44 6.54 -6.28 -17.69
CA PRO A 44 7.03 -7.23 -16.70
C PRO A 44 7.16 -6.64 -15.28
N ASP A 45 7.23 -5.31 -15.13
CA ASP A 45 7.27 -4.64 -13.82
C ASP A 45 5.92 -4.69 -13.09
N TYR A 46 4.85 -5.08 -13.79
CA TYR A 46 3.51 -5.25 -13.22
C TYR A 46 2.98 -6.69 -13.37
N PRO A 47 3.56 -7.68 -12.65
CA PRO A 47 3.10 -9.06 -12.71
C PRO A 47 1.60 -9.20 -12.40
N GLY A 48 0.90 -9.93 -13.27
CA GLY A 48 -0.53 -10.19 -13.16
C GLY A 48 -0.86 -11.52 -12.50
N PHE A 49 -1.98 -11.57 -11.78
CA PHE A 49 -2.46 -12.78 -11.11
C PHE A 49 -3.99 -12.94 -11.25
N SER A 50 -4.44 -14.16 -11.50
CA SER A 50 -5.88 -14.48 -11.47
C SER A 50 -6.34 -14.74 -10.03
N TYR A 51 -7.33 -14.00 -9.54
CA TYR A 51 -7.64 -14.02 -8.11
C TYR A 51 -9.13 -14.24 -7.79
N GLY A 52 -9.38 -15.12 -6.82
CA GLY A 52 -10.66 -15.32 -6.16
C GLY A 52 -10.45 -15.69 -4.69
N GLY A 53 -10.94 -14.88 -3.76
CA GLY A 53 -10.65 -15.02 -2.33
C GLY A 53 -11.53 -16.03 -1.57
N TYR A 54 -12.37 -16.79 -2.27
CA TYR A 54 -13.33 -17.70 -1.63
C TYR A 54 -12.63 -18.84 -0.88
N ARG A 55 -13.01 -19.03 0.39
CA ARG A 55 -12.45 -20.06 1.28
C ARG A 55 -13.38 -21.26 1.50
N GLY A 56 -14.64 -21.13 1.08
CA GLY A 56 -15.66 -22.16 1.17
C GLY A 56 -16.00 -22.80 -0.18
N LYS A 57 -16.87 -23.81 -0.14
CA LYS A 57 -17.36 -24.52 -1.34
C LYS A 57 -18.44 -23.74 -2.12
N SER A 58 -18.95 -22.65 -1.56
CA SER A 58 -20.02 -21.83 -2.15
C SER A 58 -19.60 -20.38 -2.28
N ARG A 59 -19.99 -19.74 -3.39
CA ARG A 59 -19.78 -18.31 -3.64
C ARG A 59 -20.75 -17.41 -2.87
N GLU A 60 -21.77 -17.99 -2.25
CA GLU A 60 -22.65 -17.28 -1.30
C GLU A 60 -21.91 -16.93 0.00
N THR A 61 -20.91 -17.74 0.38
CA THR A 61 -20.04 -17.45 1.53
C THR A 61 -18.92 -16.51 1.07
N VAL A 62 -19.26 -15.23 0.97
CA VAL A 62 -18.36 -14.19 0.47
C VAL A 62 -17.29 -13.88 1.52
N PRO A 63 -15.99 -13.83 1.14
CA PRO A 63 -14.91 -13.47 2.05
C PRO A 63 -15.12 -12.12 2.74
N THR A 64 -14.62 -12.01 3.95
CA THR A 64 -14.58 -10.75 4.69
C THR A 64 -13.55 -9.80 4.10
N LYS A 65 -13.68 -8.49 4.36
CA LYS A 65 -12.66 -7.51 3.94
C LYS A 65 -11.28 -7.81 4.51
N MET A 66 -11.21 -8.35 5.74
CA MET A 66 -9.96 -8.66 6.42
C MET A 66 -9.23 -9.81 5.72
N GLU A 67 -9.94 -10.90 5.40
CA GLU A 67 -9.37 -12.01 4.63
C GLU A 67 -8.88 -11.56 3.26
N LEU A 68 -9.66 -10.73 2.56
CA LEU A 68 -9.24 -10.19 1.26
C LEU A 68 -8.01 -9.28 1.40
N ALA A 69 -7.92 -8.48 2.47
CA ALA A 69 -6.77 -7.63 2.72
C ALA A 69 -5.50 -8.45 3.01
N ASP A 70 -5.62 -9.56 3.74
CA ASP A 70 -4.49 -10.46 4.00
C ASP A 70 -3.99 -11.12 2.72
N ASP A 71 -4.90 -11.57 1.85
CA ASP A 71 -4.54 -12.09 0.53
C ASP A 71 -3.79 -11.03 -0.30
N MET A 72 -4.24 -9.78 -0.28
CA MET A 72 -3.60 -8.69 -1.01
C MET A 72 -2.18 -8.39 -0.50
N LYS A 73 -1.94 -8.51 0.81
CA LYS A 73 -0.60 -8.38 1.39
C LYS A 73 0.32 -9.51 0.93
N ILE A 74 -0.18 -10.75 0.89
CA ILE A 74 0.58 -11.90 0.39
C ILE A 74 0.96 -11.70 -1.08
N LEU A 75 -0.01 -11.35 -1.93
CA LEU A 75 0.23 -11.12 -3.35
C LEU A 75 1.20 -9.95 -3.59
N SER A 76 1.04 -8.85 -2.86
CA SER A 76 1.97 -7.71 -2.92
C SER A 76 3.39 -8.11 -2.51
N ALA A 77 3.55 -8.90 -1.44
CA ALA A 77 4.85 -9.43 -1.01
C ALA A 77 5.49 -10.38 -2.04
N MET A 78 4.70 -11.02 -2.90
CA MET A 78 5.17 -11.81 -4.04
C MET A 78 5.53 -10.95 -5.27
N GLY A 79 5.34 -9.64 -5.21
CA GLY A 79 5.56 -8.71 -6.33
C GLY A 79 4.39 -8.64 -7.32
N VAL A 80 3.22 -9.23 -7.02
CA VAL A 80 2.03 -9.08 -7.85
C VAL A 80 1.51 -7.65 -7.76
N LYS A 81 1.27 -7.05 -8.93
CA LYS A 81 0.75 -5.67 -9.03
C LYS A 81 -0.64 -5.60 -9.63
N ILE A 82 -1.03 -6.58 -10.45
CA ILE A 82 -2.33 -6.60 -11.12
C ILE A 82 -3.06 -7.87 -10.72
N ILE A 83 -4.32 -7.75 -10.29
CA ILE A 83 -5.20 -8.90 -10.10
C ILE A 83 -6.39 -8.83 -11.05
N ARG A 84 -6.80 -9.99 -11.58
CA ARG A 84 -8.04 -10.13 -12.35
C ARG A 84 -9.12 -10.81 -11.53
N THR A 85 -10.30 -10.21 -11.48
CA THR A 85 -11.52 -10.83 -10.92
C THR A 85 -12.39 -11.40 -12.05
N TYR A 86 -13.32 -12.28 -11.69
CA TYR A 86 -14.13 -13.03 -12.67
C TYR A 86 -15.59 -12.61 -12.74
N ASN A 87 -16.10 -11.90 -11.75
CA ASN A 87 -17.51 -11.54 -11.68
C ASN A 87 -17.68 -10.27 -10.83
N THR A 88 -18.45 -9.32 -11.36
CA THR A 88 -18.76 -8.05 -10.68
C THR A 88 -20.22 -7.91 -10.26
N SER A 89 -21.12 -8.75 -10.79
CA SER A 89 -22.57 -8.54 -10.70
C SER A 89 -23.31 -9.59 -9.87
N ALA A 90 -22.83 -10.83 -9.83
CA ALA A 90 -23.49 -11.94 -9.13
C ALA A 90 -23.11 -12.02 -7.65
N TYR A 91 -21.90 -11.59 -7.28
CA TYR A 91 -21.39 -11.71 -5.91
C TYR A 91 -20.66 -10.45 -5.43
N PRO A 92 -20.78 -10.08 -4.13
CA PRO A 92 -20.19 -8.85 -3.61
C PRO A 92 -18.67 -8.92 -3.34
N GLN A 93 -17.98 -10.01 -3.74
CA GLN A 93 -16.53 -10.15 -3.54
C GLN A 93 -15.77 -8.99 -4.18
N ALA A 94 -16.09 -8.60 -5.43
CA ALA A 94 -15.40 -7.53 -6.13
C ALA A 94 -15.50 -6.19 -5.38
N ALA A 95 -16.69 -5.84 -4.90
CA ALA A 95 -16.91 -4.63 -4.10
C ALA A 95 -16.14 -4.66 -2.77
N ARG A 96 -16.15 -5.80 -2.05
CA ARG A 96 -15.39 -5.96 -0.79
C ARG A 96 -13.88 -5.90 -1.02
N LEU A 97 -13.39 -6.47 -2.12
CA LEU A 97 -11.99 -6.46 -2.50
C LEU A 97 -11.51 -5.03 -2.80
N LEU A 98 -12.26 -4.27 -3.60
CA LEU A 98 -11.94 -2.86 -3.86
C LEU A 98 -11.94 -2.01 -2.58
N ALA A 99 -12.86 -2.30 -1.65
CA ALA A 99 -12.86 -1.65 -0.33
C ALA A 99 -11.62 -2.02 0.50
N ALA A 100 -11.23 -3.30 0.51
CA ALA A 100 -10.03 -3.77 1.20
C ALA A 100 -8.75 -3.13 0.64
N ILE A 101 -8.60 -3.09 -0.69
CA ILE A 101 -7.46 -2.44 -1.36
C ILE A 101 -7.43 -0.94 -1.02
N ARG A 102 -8.58 -0.25 -1.03
CA ARG A 102 -8.65 1.17 -0.63
C ARG A 102 -8.24 1.38 0.82
N ASP A 103 -8.65 0.49 1.72
CA ASP A 103 -8.26 0.55 3.13
C ASP A 103 -6.76 0.31 3.31
N LEU A 104 -6.15 -0.60 2.52
CA LEU A 104 -4.70 -0.83 2.49
C LEU A 104 -3.93 0.40 1.98
N LYS A 105 -4.35 0.99 0.85
CA LYS A 105 -3.74 2.21 0.29
C LYS A 105 -3.82 3.42 1.24
N ARG A 106 -4.83 3.46 2.11
CA ARG A 106 -4.97 4.51 3.14
C ARG A 106 -3.99 4.29 4.30
N GLN A 107 -3.73 3.03 4.65
CA GLN A 107 -2.81 2.65 5.73
C GLN A 107 -1.35 2.77 5.29
N ASP A 108 -1.08 2.43 4.03
CA ASP A 108 0.23 2.46 3.39
C ASP A 108 0.10 3.11 2.01
N PRO A 109 0.49 4.38 1.86
CA PRO A 109 0.44 5.10 0.58
C PRO A 109 1.29 4.45 -0.53
N ASP A 110 2.30 3.66 -0.17
CA ASP A 110 3.17 2.95 -1.12
C ASP A 110 2.55 1.60 -1.55
N PHE A 111 1.46 1.17 -0.93
CA PHE A 111 0.74 -0.03 -1.34
C PHE A 111 0.15 0.14 -2.74
N GLU A 112 0.59 -0.70 -3.67
CA GLU A 112 0.23 -0.64 -5.07
C GLU A 112 -0.45 -1.95 -5.52
N MET A 113 -1.71 -1.84 -5.95
CA MET A 113 -2.48 -2.95 -6.49
C MET A 113 -3.53 -2.44 -7.47
N TYR A 114 -3.51 -2.96 -8.69
CA TYR A 114 -4.43 -2.66 -9.77
C TYR A 114 -5.40 -3.83 -9.98
N VAL A 115 -6.63 -3.52 -10.39
CA VAL A 115 -7.68 -4.53 -10.55
C VAL A 115 -8.25 -4.48 -11.95
N MET A 116 -8.13 -5.58 -12.67
CA MET A 116 -8.91 -5.87 -13.87
C MET A 116 -10.24 -6.49 -13.44
N LEU A 117 -11.33 -5.72 -13.53
CA LEU A 117 -12.66 -6.20 -13.19
C LEU A 117 -13.20 -7.12 -14.28
N GLY A 118 -13.63 -8.33 -13.88
CA GLY A 118 -14.31 -9.27 -14.76
C GLY A 118 -15.74 -8.84 -15.10
N ALA A 119 -16.17 -9.16 -16.32
CA ALA A 119 -17.54 -8.98 -16.79
C ALA A 119 -18.52 -9.92 -16.06
#